data_AF-A0A2R5L0C8-F1
#
_entry.id   AF-A0A2R5L0C8-F1
#
_cell.length_a   1.000
_cell.length_b   1.000
_cell.length_c   1.000
_cell.angle_alpha   90.00
_cell.angle_beta   90.00
_cell.angle_gamma   90.00
#
_symmetry.space_group_name_H-M   'P 1'
#
loop_
_entity.id
_entity.type
_entity.pdbx_description
1 polymer ?
#
loop_
_entity_poly.entity_id
_entity_poly.type
_entity_poly.pdbx_seq_one_letter_code
_entity_poly.pdbx_strand_id
1 'polypeptide(L)'
;DDEDDDDDVQAPAPEGAYDPSEYENLAVSDEIRELFSYITRYTPQAIELEHRLRPYIPDYIPAVGDIDAFIKVLPPDGSDTKVGLMVLDEPNAKQSDATVLDLQLRSLARHTTAKTISVKAVESA
;
A
#
# COMPACT_ATOMS: atom_id res chain seq x y z
N ASP A 1 -37.69 -1.61 -52.17
CA ASP A 1 -38.59 -1.85 -51.04
C ASP A 1 -37.94 -2.86 -50.13
N ASP A 2 -37.01 -2.37 -49.31
CA ASP A 2 -36.45 -3.11 -48.19
C ASP A 2 -36.66 -2.18 -46.99
N GLU A 3 -37.81 -2.34 -46.36
CA GLU A 3 -38.14 -1.68 -45.08
C GLU A 3 -37.41 -2.46 -43.98
N ASP A 4 -36.23 -1.96 -43.59
CA ASP A 4 -35.54 -2.41 -42.38
C ASP A 4 -36.36 -1.95 -41.16
N ASP A 5 -37.28 -2.82 -40.76
CA ASP A 5 -38.02 -2.76 -39.50
C ASP A 5 -37.05 -3.15 -38.36
N ASP A 6 -36.14 -2.23 -38.03
CA ASP A 6 -35.34 -2.26 -36.80
C ASP A 6 -36.30 -2.01 -35.63
N ASP A 7 -37.01 -3.07 -35.25
CA ASP A 7 -37.72 -3.18 -33.97
C ASP A 7 -36.63 -3.08 -32.88
N ASP A 8 -36.35 -1.85 -32.44
CA ASP A 8 -35.47 -1.53 -31.31
C ASP A 8 -36.04 -2.27 -30.08
N VAL A 9 -35.55 -3.48 -29.85
CA VAL A 9 -35.97 -4.33 -28.73
C VAL A 9 -35.51 -3.64 -27.46
N GLN A 10 -36.37 -2.79 -26.93
CA GLN A 10 -36.11 -1.96 -25.77
C GLN A 10 -35.87 -2.90 -24.59
N ALA A 11 -34.60 -3.04 -24.21
CA ALA A 11 -34.19 -3.90 -23.11
C ALA A 11 -35.04 -3.58 -21.88
N PRO A 12 -35.52 -4.59 -21.13
CA PRO A 12 -36.38 -4.34 -19.99
C PRO A 12 -35.70 -3.36 -19.04
N ALA A 13 -36.43 -2.30 -18.70
CA ALA A 13 -35.92 -1.25 -17.83
C ALA A 13 -35.47 -1.88 -16.50
N PRO A 14 -34.34 -1.43 -15.91
CA PRO A 14 -33.85 -1.97 -14.65
C PRO A 14 -34.89 -1.85 -13.54
N GLU A 15 -34.92 -2.78 -12.59
CA GLU A 15 -35.83 -2.72 -11.44
C GLU A 15 -35.67 -1.36 -10.71
N GLY A 16 -36.76 -0.61 -10.58
CA GLY A 16 -36.76 0.73 -10.00
C GLY A 16 -36.54 1.89 -10.99
N ALA A 17 -36.55 1.63 -12.31
CA ALA A 17 -36.57 2.68 -13.31
C ALA A 17 -37.83 3.55 -13.23
N TYR A 18 -37.71 4.81 -13.64
CA TYR A 18 -38.83 5.75 -13.70
C TYR A 18 -39.81 5.34 -14.80
N ASP A 19 -41.08 5.12 -14.43
CA ASP A 19 -42.19 4.89 -15.35
C ASP A 19 -43.13 6.12 -15.36
N PRO A 20 -43.25 6.85 -16.49
CA PRO A 20 -44.16 8.00 -16.60
C PRO A 20 -45.64 7.67 -16.33
N SER A 21 -46.08 6.44 -16.61
CA SER A 21 -47.48 6.03 -16.47
C SER A 21 -47.96 6.00 -15.02
N GLU A 22 -47.04 5.75 -14.07
CA GLU A 22 -47.33 5.75 -12.64
C GLU A 22 -47.73 7.14 -12.11
N TYR A 23 -47.38 8.21 -12.84
CA TYR A 23 -47.52 9.60 -12.39
C TYR A 23 -48.54 10.42 -13.20
N GLU A 24 -49.20 9.85 -14.22
CA GLU A 24 -50.13 10.57 -15.10
C GLU A 24 -51.33 11.18 -14.37
N ASN A 25 -51.83 10.50 -13.33
CA ASN A 25 -53.06 10.86 -12.63
C ASN A 25 -52.84 11.75 -11.41
N LEU A 26 -51.62 12.27 -11.22
CA LEU A 26 -51.28 13.07 -10.06
C LEU A 26 -51.90 14.48 -10.14
N ALA A 27 -52.59 14.89 -9.08
CA ALA A 27 -53.17 16.23 -8.98
C ALA A 27 -52.09 17.28 -8.66
N VAL A 28 -51.30 17.66 -9.67
CA VAL A 28 -50.24 18.68 -9.58
C VAL A 28 -50.50 19.86 -10.51
N SER A 29 -49.84 20.99 -10.24
CA SER A 29 -49.84 22.15 -11.13
C SER A 29 -49.17 21.81 -12.47
N ASP A 30 -49.48 22.60 -13.50
CA ASP A 30 -48.95 22.40 -14.85
C ASP A 30 -47.42 22.53 -14.90
N GLU A 31 -46.85 23.41 -14.08
CA GLU A 31 -45.40 23.58 -13.92
C GLU A 31 -44.72 22.29 -13.44
N ILE A 32 -45.32 21.59 -12.48
CA ILE A 32 -44.78 20.31 -11.96
C ILE A 32 -44.93 19.20 -13.01
N ARG A 33 -46.03 19.21 -13.78
CA ARG A 33 -46.21 18.25 -14.88
C ARG A 33 -45.16 18.43 -15.97
N GLU A 34 -44.84 19.68 -16.30
CA GLU A 34 -43.76 19.99 -17.23
C GLU A 34 -42.40 19.51 -16.70
N LEU A 35 -42.14 19.61 -15.40
CA LEU A 35 -40.90 19.13 -14.79
C LEU A 35 -40.65 17.64 -15.04
N PHE A 36 -41.68 16.80 -14.92
CA PHE A 36 -41.58 15.35 -15.18
C PHE A 36 -41.20 15.04 -16.63
N SER A 37 -41.57 15.89 -17.59
CA SER A 37 -41.19 15.71 -19.00
C SER A 37 -39.67 15.84 -19.24
N TYR A 38 -38.95 16.54 -18.35
CA TYR A 38 -37.49 16.65 -18.46
C TYR A 38 -36.77 15.37 -18.06
N ILE A 39 -37.40 14.48 -17.28
CA ILE A 39 -36.78 13.21 -16.87
C ILE A 39 -36.57 12.31 -18.09
N THR A 40 -37.60 12.14 -18.92
CA THR A 40 -37.53 11.32 -20.14
C THR A 40 -36.72 11.99 -21.25
N ARG A 41 -36.71 13.33 -21.29
CA ARG A 41 -35.96 14.11 -22.28
C ARG A 41 -34.46 14.22 -21.97
N TYR A 42 -34.04 13.97 -20.74
CA TYR A 42 -32.64 14.06 -20.35
C TYR A 42 -31.84 12.90 -20.95
N THR A 43 -30.93 13.22 -21.85
CA THR A 43 -29.88 12.29 -22.31
C THR A 43 -28.60 12.63 -21.56
N PRO A 44 -28.05 11.72 -20.73
CA PRO A 44 -26.81 11.97 -20.01
C PRO A 44 -25.67 12.20 -21.01
N GLN A 45 -24.84 13.20 -20.74
CA GLN A 45 -23.64 13.41 -21.53
C GLN A 45 -22.63 12.31 -21.21
N ALA A 46 -22.22 11.56 -22.23
CA ALA A 46 -21.09 10.65 -22.13
C ALA A 46 -19.80 11.48 -22.09
N ILE A 47 -19.28 11.72 -20.88
CA ILE A 47 -18.01 12.42 -20.69
C ILE A 47 -16.90 11.37 -20.71
N GLU A 48 -16.20 11.26 -21.85
CA GLU A 48 -14.96 10.50 -21.91
C GLU A 48 -13.85 11.27 -21.19
N LEU A 49 -13.49 10.80 -20.00
CA LEU A 49 -12.34 11.31 -19.27
C LEU A 49 -11.05 10.82 -19.96
N GLU A 50 -10.15 11.73 -20.31
CA GLU A 50 -8.82 11.33 -20.81
C GLU A 50 -8.01 10.77 -19.63
N HIS A 51 -7.73 9.46 -19.66
CA HIS A 51 -6.94 8.81 -18.63
C HIS A 51 -5.45 8.90 -18.99
N ARG A 52 -4.65 9.55 -18.14
CA ARG A 52 -3.19 9.47 -18.23
C ARG A 52 -2.73 8.29 -17.39
N LEU A 53 -2.25 7.22 -18.05
CA LEU A 53 -1.52 6.15 -17.38
C LEU A 53 -0.25 6.75 -16.78
N ARG A 54 -0.26 7.03 -15.48
CA ARG A 54 0.92 7.39 -14.71
C ARG A 54 1.32 6.17 -13.89
N PRO A 55 2.57 5.69 -14.00
CA PRO A 55 3.08 4.69 -13.07
C PRO A 55 2.87 5.19 -11.64
N TYR A 56 2.24 4.37 -10.81
CA TYR A 56 2.20 4.62 -9.37
C TYR A 56 3.61 4.40 -8.82
N ILE A 57 4.25 5.46 -8.36
CA ILE A 57 5.52 5.41 -7.64
C ILE A 57 5.19 5.70 -6.18
N PRO A 58 5.24 4.70 -5.29
CA PRO A 58 5.00 4.92 -3.88
C PRO A 58 6.05 5.90 -3.31
N ASP A 59 5.62 6.86 -2.50
CA ASP A 59 6.55 7.77 -1.80
C ASP A 59 7.41 7.03 -0.76
N TYR A 60 6.94 5.86 -0.30
CA TYR A 60 7.60 5.03 0.69
C TYR A 60 7.59 3.58 0.21
N ILE A 61 8.78 2.97 0.20
CA ILE A 61 8.92 1.52 0.02
C ILE A 61 8.80 0.89 1.41
N PRO A 62 7.96 -0.14 1.60
CA PRO A 62 7.91 -0.83 2.87
C PRO A 62 9.30 -1.38 3.19
N ALA A 63 9.85 -0.98 4.33
CA ALA A 63 11.08 -1.56 4.86
C ALA A 63 10.77 -2.98 5.37
N VAL A 64 10.62 -3.93 4.45
CA VAL A 64 10.58 -5.35 4.78
C VAL A 64 12.02 -5.78 5.01
N GLY A 65 12.48 -5.64 6.25
CA GLY A 65 13.75 -6.23 6.69
C GLY A 65 13.63 -7.74 6.85
N ASP A 66 14.77 -8.42 7.01
CA ASP A 66 14.80 -9.82 7.41
C ASP A 66 14.16 -10.00 8.79
N ILE A 67 13.52 -11.16 9.02
CA ILE A 67 12.89 -11.48 10.29
C ILE A 67 13.98 -11.62 11.35
N ASP A 68 14.10 -10.64 12.26
CA ASP A 68 14.96 -10.74 13.44
C ASP A 68 14.36 -11.79 14.40
N ALA A 69 15.15 -12.80 14.75
CA ALA A 69 14.75 -13.86 15.66
C ALA A 69 14.67 -13.41 17.14
N PHE A 70 14.99 -12.13 17.44
CA PHE A 70 15.04 -11.57 18.80
C PHE A 70 16.00 -12.31 19.75
N ILE A 71 16.97 -13.07 19.21
CA ILE A 71 17.98 -13.77 20.00
C ILE A 71 19.08 -12.75 20.35
N LYS A 72 18.90 -12.05 21.47
CA LYS A 72 19.90 -11.10 22.00
C LYS A 72 20.68 -11.72 23.14
N VAL A 73 21.99 -11.49 23.17
CA VAL A 73 22.83 -11.85 24.32
C VAL A 73 22.49 -10.90 25.46
N LEU A 74 22.07 -11.45 26.60
CA LEU A 74 21.76 -10.64 27.77
C LEU A 74 23.04 -9.99 28.32
N PRO A 75 22.95 -8.74 28.82
CA PRO A 75 24.03 -8.07 29.51
C PRO A 75 24.58 -8.95 30.66
N PRO A 76 25.90 -8.95 30.86
CA PRO A 76 26.52 -9.76 31.91
C PRO A 76 26.13 -9.29 33.33
N ASP A 77 25.55 -8.09 33.45
CA ASP A 77 25.04 -7.53 34.70
C ASP A 77 23.57 -7.94 35.01
N GLY A 78 22.91 -8.67 34.10
CA GLY A 78 21.53 -9.13 34.27
C GLY A 78 20.48 -8.03 34.12
N SER A 79 20.85 -6.87 33.59
CA SER A 79 19.91 -5.78 33.31
C SER A 79 18.96 -6.11 32.15
N ASP A 80 17.74 -5.57 32.22
CA ASP A 80 16.71 -5.78 31.19
C ASP A 80 17.11 -5.11 29.87
N THR A 81 17.09 -5.86 28.77
CA THR A 81 17.53 -5.39 27.45
C THR A 81 16.35 -5.08 26.56
N LYS A 82 16.22 -3.81 26.18
CA LYS A 82 15.14 -3.30 25.32
C LYS A 82 15.59 -3.07 23.88
N VAL A 83 16.78 -3.53 23.52
CA VAL A 83 17.32 -3.49 22.15
C VAL A 83 16.49 -4.41 21.26
N GLY A 84 16.07 -3.93 20.09
CA GLY A 84 15.10 -4.62 19.22
C GLY A 84 13.63 -4.38 19.59
N LEU A 85 13.32 -3.98 20.84
CA LEU A 85 11.94 -3.66 21.28
C LEU A 85 11.64 -2.15 21.29
N MET A 86 12.60 -1.32 21.72
CA MET A 86 12.47 0.14 21.74
C MET A 86 13.36 0.85 20.72
N VAL A 87 14.48 0.23 20.36
CA VAL A 87 15.44 0.76 19.37
C VAL A 87 15.66 -0.34 18.33
N LEU A 88 15.46 0.00 17.05
CA LEU A 88 15.63 -0.92 15.94
C LEU A 88 17.11 -1.34 15.86
N ASP A 89 17.36 -2.65 15.88
CA ASP A 89 18.70 -3.22 15.80
C ASP A 89 19.07 -3.47 14.34
N GLU A 90 19.24 -2.40 13.57
CA GLU A 90 19.75 -2.50 12.21
C GLU A 90 21.27 -2.63 12.25
N PRO A 91 21.86 -3.50 11.40
CA PRO A 91 23.31 -3.51 11.22
C PRO A 91 23.73 -2.13 10.73
N ASN A 92 24.55 -1.43 11.54
CA ASN A 92 25.04 -0.12 11.16
C ASN A 92 25.77 -0.22 9.81
N ALA A 93 25.29 0.52 8.80
CA ALA A 93 25.91 0.54 7.47
C ALA A 93 27.41 0.91 7.50
N LYS A 94 27.87 1.57 8.57
CA LYS A 94 29.28 1.83 8.87
C LYS A 94 29.69 1.09 10.15
N GLN A 95 30.14 -0.15 9.98
CA GLN A 95 30.75 -0.91 11.08
C GLN A 95 32.08 -0.27 11.52
N SER A 96 32.45 -0.46 12.79
CA SER A 96 33.79 -0.11 13.29
C SER A 96 34.89 -0.92 12.56
N ASP A 97 36.06 -0.31 12.38
CA ASP A 97 37.23 -1.01 11.84
C ASP A 97 37.72 -2.04 12.85
N ALA A 98 37.65 -3.32 12.46
CA ALA A 98 38.03 -4.46 13.29
C ALA A 98 39.47 -4.35 13.82
N THR A 99 40.38 -3.74 13.05
CA THR A 99 41.79 -3.57 13.42
C THR A 99 41.94 -2.55 14.55
N VAL A 100 41.19 -1.45 14.46
CA VAL A 100 41.20 -0.39 15.47
C VAL A 100 40.59 -0.90 16.77
N LEU A 101 39.48 -1.63 16.68
CA LEU A 101 38.81 -2.22 17.84
C LEU A 101 39.71 -3.24 18.56
N ASP A 102 40.37 -4.14 17.82
CA ASP A 102 41.32 -5.12 18.37
C ASP A 102 42.50 -4.42 19.08
N LEU A 103 43.04 -3.35 18.48
CA LEU A 103 44.10 -2.56 19.10
C LEU A 103 43.65 -1.92 20.42
N GLN A 104 42.46 -1.34 20.46
CA GLN A 104 41.88 -0.73 21.66
C GLN A 104 41.64 -1.78 22.75
N LEU A 105 41.08 -2.93 22.40
CA LEU A 105 40.83 -4.03 23.35
C LEU A 105 42.13 -4.56 23.95
N ARG A 106 43.20 -4.72 23.16
CA ARG A 106 44.53 -5.12 23.68
C ARG A 106 45.10 -4.09 24.64
N SER A 107 44.98 -2.81 24.30
CA SER A 107 45.43 -1.71 25.16
C SER A 107 44.70 -1.71 26.51
N LEU A 108 43.39 -1.93 26.50
CA LEU A 108 42.57 -1.95 27.73
C LEU A 108 42.84 -3.21 28.58
N ALA A 109 42.94 -4.37 27.94
CA ALA A 109 43.06 -5.64 28.64
C ALA A 109 44.50 -5.95 29.10
N ARG A 110 45.49 -5.08 28.81
CA ARG A 110 46.92 -5.23 29.14
C ARG A 110 47.52 -6.59 28.72
N HIS A 111 46.91 -7.28 27.75
CA HIS A 111 47.39 -8.56 27.27
C HIS A 111 48.50 -8.36 26.24
N THR A 112 49.69 -8.87 26.53
CA THR A 112 50.77 -9.00 25.56
C THR A 112 50.53 -10.26 24.72
N THR A 113 50.08 -10.02 23.48
CA THR A 113 50.08 -10.90 22.30
C THR A 113 50.23 -12.41 22.54
N ALA A 114 49.11 -13.12 22.58
CA ALA A 114 49.04 -14.47 22.00
C ALA A 114 48.09 -14.37 20.79
N LYS A 115 48.61 -14.64 19.59
CA LYS A 115 47.81 -14.66 18.35
C LYS A 115 46.85 -15.85 18.43
N THR A 116 45.66 -15.64 18.97
CA THR A 116 44.56 -16.59 18.80
C THR A 116 44.12 -16.47 17.34
N ILE A 117 44.26 -17.55 16.58
CA ILE A 117 43.81 -17.62 15.19
C ILE A 117 42.29 -17.46 15.21
N SER A 118 41.79 -16.29 14.82
CA SER A 118 40.36 -16.07 14.62
C SER A 118 40.02 -16.35 13.15
N VAL A 119 39.18 -17.37 12.94
CA VAL A 119 38.63 -17.71 11.63
C VAL A 119 37.70 -16.56 11.22
N LYS A 120 38.05 -15.84 10.15
CA LYS A 120 37.32 -14.64 9.71
C LYS A 120 36.05 -14.94 8.92
N ALA A 121 35.96 -16.14 8.35
CA ALA A 121 34.79 -16.61 7.62
C ALA A 121 34.78 -18.15 7.62
N VAL A 122 33.61 -18.74 7.77
CA VAL A 122 33.36 -20.13 7.41
C VAL A 122 32.58 -20.09 6.11
N GLU A 123 33.23 -20.46 5.01
CA GLU A 123 32.56 -20.55 3.73
C GLU A 123 31.62 -21.76 3.78
N SER A 124 30.31 -21.49 3.86
CA SER A 124 29.16 -22.40 3.80
C SER A 124 28.51 -22.74 5.15
N ALA A 125 27.42 -22.03 5.46
CA ALA A 125 26.27 -22.50 6.25
C ALA A 125 24.99 -21.96 5.61
#